data_AF-A0A927BTJ0-F1
#
_entry.id   AF-A0A927BTJ0-F1
#
_cell.length_a   1.000
_cell.length_b   1.000
_cell.length_c   1.000
_cell.angle_alpha   90.00
_cell.angle_beta   90.00
_cell.angle_gamma   90.00
#
_symmetry.space_group_name_H-M   'P 1'
#
loop_
_entity.id
_entity.type
_entity.pdbx_description
1 polymer ?
#
loop_
_entity_poly.entity_id
_entity_poly.type
_entity_poly.pdbx_seq_one_letter_code
_entity_poly.pdbx_strand_id
1 'polypeptide(L)' 'MRLRSIRTEASIFSLIGTTMNAPNEFGSKRAMAGIGTNPRSGESEEIARVALFLASEDSAFVNGAVVTADAGWTAY' A
#
# COMPACT_ATOMS: atom_id res chain seq x y z
N MET A 1 17.31 11.90 12.91
CA MET A 1 16.09 11.28 12.35
C MET A 1 16.40 9.80 12.06
N ARG A 2 15.95 8.86 12.90
CA ARG A 2 16.08 7.41 12.61
C ARG A 2 14.76 6.97 11.98
N LEU A 3 14.81 6.46 10.75
CA LEU A 3 13.63 5.90 10.09
C LEU A 3 13.09 4.72 10.90
N ARG A 4 11.80 4.78 11.25
CA ARG A 4 11.03 3.64 11.80
C ARG A 4 10.41 2.86 10.62
N SER A 5 10.15 1.56 10.78
CA SER A 5 9.78 0.67 9.66
C SER A 5 8.30 0.81 9.25
N ILE A 6 8.04 1.01 7.96
CA ILE A 6 6.70 1.01 7.32
C ILE A 6 6.66 -0.13 6.31
N ARG A 7 5.55 -0.88 6.28
CA ARG A 7 5.28 -1.92 5.29
C ARG A 7 4.11 -1.51 4.41
N THR A 8 4.29 -1.56 3.10
CA THR A 8 3.27 -1.30 2.08
C THR A 8 3.14 -2.51 1.18
N GLU A 9 1.99 -3.18 1.19
CA GLU A 9 1.74 -4.39 0.39
C GLU A 9 0.61 -4.20 -0.64
N ALA A 10 -0.04 -3.02 -0.66
CA ALA A 10 -1.13 -2.72 -1.58
C ALA A 10 -0.72 -1.88 -2.78
N SER A 11 -1.60 -1.90 -3.78
CA SER A 11 -1.47 -1.06 -4.98
C SER A 11 -1.53 0.41 -4.58
N ILE A 12 -0.42 1.12 -4.78
CA ILE A 12 -0.38 2.59 -4.77
C ILE A 12 -0.70 3.04 -6.19
N PHE A 13 -1.54 4.06 -6.32
CA PHE A 13 -1.86 4.64 -7.62
C PHE A 13 -0.56 5.00 -8.38
N SER A 14 -0.40 4.42 -9.57
CA SER A 14 0.76 4.66 -10.43
C SER A 14 0.34 4.74 -11.89
N LEU A 15 1.09 5.51 -12.68
CA LEU A 15 0.84 5.72 -14.11
C LEU A 15 1.12 4.47 -14.98
N ILE A 16 1.68 3.40 -14.42
CA ILE A 16 2.00 2.17 -15.19
C ILE A 16 0.71 1.46 -15.64
N GLY A 17 -0.36 1.50 -14.83
CA GLY A 17 -1.64 0.90 -15.18
C GLY A 17 -2.31 1.53 -16.40
N THR A 18 -1.99 2.79 -16.75
CA THR A 18 -2.60 3.49 -17.88
C THR A 18 -1.91 3.21 -19.21
N THR A 19 -0.76 2.51 -19.21
CA THR A 19 0.04 2.21 -20.41
C THR A 19 0.02 0.73 -20.82
N MET A 20 -0.68 -0.12 -20.06
CA MET A 20 -0.86 -1.53 -20.37
C MET A 20 -1.97 -1.73 -21.42
N ASN A 21 -1.58 -2.02 -22.67
CA ASN A 21 -2.51 -2.02 -23.81
C ASN A 21 -2.99 -3.42 -24.28
N ALA A 22 -2.36 -4.52 -23.85
CA ALA A 22 -2.71 -5.86 -24.32
C ALA A 22 -2.40 -6.99 -23.31
N PRO A 23 -3.04 -7.01 -22.13
CA PRO A 23 -2.87 -8.12 -21.19
C PRO A 23 -3.47 -9.42 -21.74
N ASN A 24 -2.80 -10.54 -21.50
CA ASN A 24 -3.33 -11.87 -21.81
C ASN A 24 -4.57 -12.17 -20.95
N GLU A 25 -5.66 -12.60 -21.56
CA GLU A 25 -6.96 -12.78 -20.88
C GLU A 25 -6.92 -13.85 -19.78
N PHE A 26 -6.24 -14.98 -20.02
CA PHE A 26 -6.10 -16.05 -19.03
C PHE A 26 -5.29 -15.60 -17.82
N GLY A 27 -4.16 -14.93 -18.06
CA GLY A 27 -3.33 -14.34 -17.01
C GLY A 27 -4.07 -13.26 -16.21
N SER A 28 -4.82 -12.40 -16.89
CA SER A 28 -5.59 -11.32 -16.27
C SER A 28 -6.72 -11.88 -15.39
N LYS A 29 -7.49 -12.88 -15.86
CA LYS A 29 -8.52 -13.54 -15.03
C LYS A 29 -7.93 -14.18 -13.77
N ARG A 30 -6.74 -14.78 -13.87
CA ARG A 30 -6.04 -15.36 -12.71
C ARG A 30 -5.52 -14.30 -11.74
N ALA A 31 -4.97 -13.19 -12.25
CA ALA A 31 -4.48 -12.08 -11.45
C ALA A 31 -5.61 -11.27 -10.77
N MET A 32 -6.77 -11.17 -11.40
CA MET A 32 -7.94 -10.43 -10.91
C MET A 32 -8.87 -11.23 -10.01
N ALA A 33 -8.66 -12.54 -9.87
CA ALA A 33 -9.52 -13.41 -9.06
C ALA A 33 -9.64 -12.97 -7.59
N GLY A 34 -8.67 -12.20 -7.06
CA GLY A 34 -8.69 -11.63 -5.72
C GLY A 34 -8.84 -10.10 -5.65
N ILE A 35 -8.97 -9.38 -6.77
CA ILE A 35 -9.08 -7.90 -6.72
C ILE A 35 -10.47 -7.43 -6.28
N GLY A 36 -11.52 -8.24 -6.41
CA GLY A 36 -12.86 -7.87 -5.97
C GLY A 36 -12.98 -7.61 -4.46
N THR A 37 -12.03 -8.09 -3.66
CA THR A 37 -11.95 -7.86 -2.21
C THR A 37 -10.94 -6.77 -1.83
N ASN A 38 -10.22 -6.22 -2.82
CA ASN A 38 -9.31 -5.10 -2.62
C ASN A 38 -10.13 -3.82 -2.33
N PRO A 39 -10.02 -3.23 -1.14
CA PRO A 39 -10.92 -2.15 -0.74
C PRO A 39 -10.76 -0.89 -1.58
N ARG A 40 -9.52 -0.61 -2.03
CA ARG A 40 -9.15 0.46 -2.97
C ARG A 40 -7.62 0.51 -3.13
N SER A 41 -7.17 1.18 -4.19
CA SER A 41 -5.78 1.67 -4.25
C SER A 41 -5.55 2.79 -3.23
N GLY A 42 -4.35 2.84 -2.65
CA GLY A 42 -3.89 3.93 -1.81
C GLY A 42 -3.23 5.04 -2.63
N GLU A 43 -3.30 6.27 -2.13
CA GLU A 43 -2.54 7.41 -2.68
C GLU A 43 -1.19 7.55 -1.99
N SER A 44 -0.20 8.09 -2.70
CA SER A 44 1.17 8.27 -2.18
C SER A 44 1.20 9.13 -0.91
N GLU A 45 0.30 10.12 -0.83
CA GLU A 45 0.10 11.04 0.27
C GLU A 45 -0.37 10.35 1.55
N GLU A 46 -1.08 9.23 1.43
CA GLU A 46 -1.51 8.44 2.59
C GLU A 46 -0.31 7.77 3.27
N ILE A 47 0.62 7.24 2.49
CA ILE A 47 1.88 6.66 3.01
C ILE A 47 2.77 7.76 3.59
N ALA A 48 2.86 8.92 2.92
CA ALA A 48 3.62 10.07 3.41
C ALA A 48 3.12 10.56 4.77
N ARG A 49 1.79 10.56 5.00
CA ARG A 49 1.20 10.92 6.29
C ARG A 49 1.57 9.93 7.40
N VAL A 50 1.57 8.63 7.12
CA VAL A 50 2.02 7.60 8.07
C VAL A 50 3.50 7.80 8.42
N ALA A 51 4.34 8.08 7.42
CA ALA A 51 5.75 8.36 7.63
C ALA A 51 5.98 9.64 8.45
N LEU A 52 5.20 10.69 8.22
CA LEU A 52 5.27 11.93 8.97
C LEU A 52 4.89 11.73 10.45
N PHE A 53 3.84 10.96 10.73
CA PHE A 53 3.45 10.61 12.10
C PHE A 53 4.56 9.83 12.81
N LEU A 54 5.15 8.81 12.17
CA LEU A 54 6.23 8.02 12.77
C LEU A 54 7.54 8.81 12.96
N ALA A 55 7.68 9.93 12.26
CA ALA A 55 8.77 10.87 12.43
C ALA A 55 8.47 11.95 13.49
N SER A 56 7.22 12.13 13.91
CA SER A 56 6.82 13.15 14.89
C SER A 56 7.01 12.68 16.33
N GLU A 57 7.04 13.63 17.26
CA GLU A 57 7.08 13.38 18.71
C GLU A 57 5.81 12.68 19.22
N ASP A 58 4.70 12.75 18.48
CA ASP A 58 3.44 12.09 18.84
C ASP A 58 3.56 10.56 18.82
N SER A 59 4.58 10.04 18.14
CA SER A 59 4.90 8.61 18.07
C SER A 59 6.06 8.20 19.01
N ALA A 60 6.42 9.03 20.01
CA ALA A 60 7.58 8.82 20.86
C ALA A 60 7.64 7.42 21.51
N PHE A 61 6.48 6.84 21.86
CA PHE A 61 6.39 5.51 22.48
C PHE A 61 6.22 4.34 21.48
N VAL A 62 6.07 4.62 20.18
CA VAL A 62 5.88 3.59 19.14
C VAL A 62 7.23 3.16 18.57
N ASN A 63 7.81 2.07 19.09
CA ASN A 63 9.10 1.54 18.63
C ASN A 63 9.07 0.02 18.41
N GLY A 64 9.88 -0.48 17.48
CA GLY A 64 9.99 -1.90 17.17
C GLY A 64 8.76 -2.52 16.49
N ALA A 65 7.76 -1.72 16.13
CA ALA A 65 6.57 -2.15 15.43
C ALA A 65 6.69 -1.90 13.92
N VAL A 66 6.03 -2.76 13.12
CA VAL A 66 5.83 -2.56 11.68
C VAL A 66 4.41 -2.03 11.49
N VAL A 67 4.28 -0.85 10.87
CA VAL A 67 2.97 -0.29 10.50
C VAL A 67 2.65 -0.70 9.07
N THR A 68 1.59 -1.49 8.91
CA THR A 68 1.08 -1.90 7.58
C THR A 68 0.10 -0.84 7.07
N ALA A 69 0.41 -0.26 5.91
CA ALA A 69 -0.45 0.69 5.21
C ALA A 69 -0.78 0.15 3.82
N ASP A 70 -1.85 -0.65 3.74
CA ASP A 70 -2.20 -1.44 2.56
C ASP A 70 -3.71 -1.45 2.25
N ALA A 71 -4.43 -0.46 2.78
CA ALA A 71 -5.88 -0.35 2.63
C ALA A 71 -6.67 -1.62 3.02
N GLY A 72 -6.12 -2.52 3.86
CA GLY A 72 -6.77 -3.75 4.29
C GLY A 72 -6.47 -4.98 3.43
N TRP A 73 -5.52 -4.89 2.50
CA TRP A 73 -5.10 -6.01 1.64
C TRP A 73 -4.66 -7.25 2.42
N THR A 74 -3.86 -7.08 3.48
CA THR A 74 -3.40 -8.19 4.33
C THR A 74 -4.43 -8.65 5.37
N ALA A 75 -5.56 -7.97 5.48
CA ALA A 75 -6.65 -8.34 6.40
C ALA A 75 -7.72 -9.24 5.75
N TYR A 76 -7.59 -9.51 4.44
CA TYR A 76 -8.39 -10.47 3.66
C TYR A 76 -7.83 -11.89 3.79
#